data_AF-A0A7M5XBX1-F1
#
_entry.id   AF-A0A7M5XBX1-F1
#
_cell.length_a   1.000
_cell.length_b   1.000
_cell.length_c   1.000
_cell.angle_alpha   90.00
_cell.angle_beta   90.00
_cell.angle_gamma   90.00
#
_symmetry.space_group_name_H-M   'P 1'
#
loop_
_entity.id
_entity.type
_entity.pdbx_description
1 polymer ?
#
loop_
_entity_poly.entity_id
_entity_poly.type
_entity_poly.pdbx_seq_one_letter_code
_entity_poly.pdbx_strand_id
1 'polypeptide(L)'
;MSRATILIQIAICACVAIAIVQSQQETAEVVHDISSQARCGLVYGLVSTDCRWESGLSFNADQEVLGGRIAAYKILWPKGWGMTWYVPGVNDLDKRYNVYGNSLCSYEKKDNSMRRKWAYFTRYPHMYILCKHREDNPNRRRQTRRS
;
A
#
# COMPACT_ATOMS: atom_id res chain seq x y z
N MET A 1 -29.76 -35.98 59.81
CA MET A 1 -29.21 -34.75 59.19
C MET A 1 -30.04 -33.57 59.65
N SER A 2 -29.41 -32.50 60.13
CA SER A 2 -30.16 -31.32 60.62
C SER A 2 -30.50 -30.41 59.45
N ARG A 3 -31.60 -29.64 59.56
CA ARG A 3 -31.99 -28.64 58.56
C ARG A 3 -30.88 -27.64 58.25
N ALA A 4 -30.00 -27.36 59.21
CA ALA A 4 -28.86 -26.47 59.03
C ALA A 4 -27.82 -27.05 58.06
N THR A 5 -27.58 -28.37 58.08
CA THR A 5 -26.63 -29.03 57.19
C THR A 5 -27.08 -28.97 55.73
N ILE A 6 -28.38 -29.08 55.49
CA ILE A 6 -28.97 -29.02 54.14
C ILE A 6 -28.86 -27.61 53.56
N LEU A 7 -29.12 -26.57 54.37
CA LEU A 7 -29.02 -25.17 53.95
C LEU A 7 -27.58 -24.77 53.58
N ILE A 8 -26.59 -25.24 54.35
CA ILE A 8 -25.17 -25.00 54.07
C ILE A 8 -24.77 -25.64 52.74
N GLN A 9 -25.22 -26.88 52.47
CA GLN A 9 -24.90 -27.58 51.24
C GLN A 9 -25.48 -26.87 50.00
N ILE A 10 -26.73 -26.37 50.11
CA ILE A 10 -27.38 -25.61 49.03
C ILE A 10 -26.63 -24.29 48.77
N ALA A 11 -26.23 -23.57 49.82
CA ALA A 11 -25.49 -22.33 49.70
C ALA A 11 -24.13 -22.54 49.02
N ILE A 12 -23.38 -23.59 49.40
CA ILE A 12 -22.09 -23.92 48.77
C ILE A 12 -22.28 -24.25 47.28
N CYS A 13 -23.27 -25.07 46.92
CA CYS A 13 -23.56 -25.39 45.53
C CYS A 13 -23.92 -24.14 44.71
N ALA A 14 -24.71 -23.22 45.27
CA ALA A 14 -25.07 -21.97 44.61
C ALA A 14 -23.83 -21.08 44.38
N CYS A 15 -22.94 -20.93 45.36
CA CYS A 15 -21.71 -20.16 45.23
C CYS A 15 -20.77 -20.75 44.17
N VAL A 16 -20.61 -22.07 44.13
CA VAL A 16 -19.78 -22.76 43.13
C VAL A 16 -20.35 -22.57 41.72
N ALA A 17 -21.67 -22.70 41.54
CA ALA A 17 -22.32 -22.47 40.26
C ALA A 17 -22.13 -21.03 39.75
N ILE A 18 -22.28 -20.04 40.64
CA ILE A 18 -22.09 -18.62 40.29
C ILE A 18 -20.64 -18.33 39.90
N ALA A 19 -19.67 -18.88 40.63
CA ALA A 19 -18.24 -18.69 40.32
C ALA A 19 -17.84 -19.31 38.97
N ILE A 20 -18.43 -20.45 38.59
CA ILE A 20 -18.18 -21.09 37.29
C ILE A 20 -18.77 -20.28 36.13
N VAL A 21 -19.93 -19.64 36.32
CA VAL A 21 -20.54 -18.77 35.29
C VAL A 21 -19.70 -17.50 35.05
N GLN A 22 -19.05 -16.98 36.09
CA GLN A 22 -18.20 -15.78 35.99
C GLN A 22 -16.83 -16.03 35.33
N SER A 23 -16.36 -17.28 35.27
CA SER A 23 -15.05 -17.61 34.67
C SER A 23 -15.07 -17.77 33.15
N GLN A 24 -16.24 -17.68 32.50
CA GLN A 24 -16.39 -17.79 31.05
C GLN A 24 -16.32 -16.45 30.31
N GLN A 25 -15.72 -15.42 30.91
CA GLN A 25 -15.55 -14.14 30.24
C GLN A 25 -14.44 -14.27 29.17
N GLU A 26 -14.82 -14.78 28.00
CA GLU A 26 -13.99 -14.75 26.80
C GLU A 26 -13.57 -13.30 26.54
N THR A 27 -12.26 -13.06 26.59
CA THR A 27 -11.69 -11.82 26.10
C THR A 27 -11.97 -11.77 24.60
N ALA A 28 -12.93 -10.95 24.19
CA ALA A 28 -13.23 -10.74 22.78
C ALA A 28 -11.97 -10.16 22.11
N GLU A 29 -11.19 -11.03 21.46
CA GLU A 29 -10.04 -10.63 20.67
C GLU A 29 -10.55 -9.87 19.45
N VAL A 30 -10.11 -8.61 19.31
CA VAL A 30 -10.49 -7.78 18.17
C VAL A 30 -9.72 -8.28 16.95
N VAL A 31 -10.36 -9.13 16.16
CA VAL A 31 -9.84 -9.55 14.86
C VAL A 31 -10.02 -8.40 13.87
N HIS A 32 -8.93 -7.74 13.50
CA HIS A 32 -8.95 -6.67 12.50
C HIS A 32 -8.96 -7.26 11.08
N ASP A 33 -9.99 -6.92 10.30
CA ASP A 33 -10.02 -7.23 8.87
C ASP A 33 -9.12 -6.26 8.08
N ILE A 34 -7.94 -6.75 7.69
CA ILE A 34 -6.98 -6.04 6.83
C ILE A 34 -7.06 -6.49 5.37
N SER A 35 -8.08 -7.25 4.98
CA SER A 35 -8.19 -7.87 3.65
C SER A 35 -8.29 -6.87 2.50
N SER A 36 -8.79 -5.65 2.78
CA SER A 36 -8.91 -4.55 1.83
C SER A 36 -7.63 -3.72 1.67
N GLN A 37 -6.66 -3.85 2.59
CA GLN A 37 -5.44 -3.06 2.56
C GLN A 37 -4.54 -3.44 1.39
N ALA A 38 -3.89 -2.43 0.79
CA ALA A 38 -2.90 -2.67 -0.26
C ALA A 38 -1.69 -3.40 0.31
N ARG A 39 -1.17 -4.37 -0.44
CA ARG A 39 0.12 -5.00 -0.12
C ARG A 39 1.22 -4.16 -0.72
N CYS A 40 2.06 -3.60 0.14
CA CYS A 40 3.16 -2.73 -0.25
C CYS A 40 4.51 -3.45 -0.10
N GLY A 41 5.41 -3.25 -1.06
CA GLY A 41 6.76 -3.82 -1.01
C GLY A 41 7.80 -2.91 -1.67
N LEU A 42 9.03 -2.95 -1.16
CA LEU A 42 10.16 -2.25 -1.76
C LEU A 42 10.61 -3.00 -3.01
N VAL A 43 10.73 -2.27 -4.12
CA VAL A 43 11.18 -2.78 -5.42
C VAL A 43 12.38 -1.97 -5.87
N TYR A 44 13.41 -2.66 -6.35
CA TYR A 44 14.56 -2.05 -7.01
C TYR A 44 14.38 -2.18 -8.53
N GLY A 45 14.42 -1.05 -9.21
CA GLY A 45 14.27 -0.93 -10.66
C GLY A 45 15.58 -0.48 -11.31
N LEU A 46 15.92 -1.11 -12.43
CA LEU A 46 16.88 -0.55 -13.38
C LEU A 46 16.24 0.63 -14.12
N VAL A 47 16.98 1.22 -15.05
CA VAL A 47 16.42 2.23 -15.96
C VAL A 47 15.22 1.65 -16.71
N SER A 48 14.08 2.32 -16.63
CA SER A 48 12.86 1.90 -17.31
C SER A 48 12.88 2.31 -18.78
N THR A 49 12.44 1.43 -19.67
CA THR A 49 12.22 1.76 -21.08
C THR A 49 10.81 2.29 -21.35
N ASP A 50 9.95 2.36 -20.32
CA ASP A 50 8.57 2.79 -20.47
C ASP A 50 8.47 4.32 -20.46
N CYS A 51 8.21 4.88 -21.64
CA CYS A 51 8.16 6.32 -21.83
C CYS A 51 6.98 6.99 -21.09
N ARG A 52 6.00 6.24 -20.58
CA ARG A 52 4.90 6.79 -19.77
C ARG A 52 5.39 7.41 -18.47
N TRP A 53 6.59 7.06 -17.98
CA TRP A 53 7.19 7.77 -16.84
C TRP A 53 7.49 9.24 -17.13
N GLU A 54 7.70 9.58 -18.40
CA GLU A 54 7.94 10.95 -18.83
C GLU A 54 6.65 11.76 -19.03
N SER A 55 5.47 11.21 -18.72
CA SER A 55 4.13 11.80 -18.92
C SER A 55 3.81 13.07 -18.08
N GLY A 56 4.82 13.83 -17.67
CA GLY A 56 4.64 15.07 -16.92
C GLY A 56 4.09 14.84 -15.52
N LEU A 57 2.84 15.30 -15.29
CA LEU A 57 2.16 15.28 -13.99
C LEU A 57 1.19 14.11 -13.79
N SER A 58 1.07 13.19 -14.75
CA SER A 58 0.13 12.06 -14.67
C SER A 58 0.10 11.45 -13.26
N PHE A 59 -1.09 11.28 -12.68
CA PHE A 59 -1.22 10.68 -11.35
C PHE A 59 -1.29 9.15 -11.39
N ASN A 60 -1.43 8.58 -12.59
CA ASN A 60 -1.74 7.16 -12.79
C ASN A 60 -0.67 6.42 -13.60
N ALA A 61 0.44 7.07 -13.96
CA ALA A 61 1.49 6.41 -14.74
C ALA A 61 2.03 5.16 -14.01
N ASP A 62 2.16 5.22 -12.69
CA ASP A 62 2.49 4.07 -11.86
C ASP A 62 1.47 2.93 -11.99
N GLN A 63 0.18 3.24 -11.91
CA GLN A 63 -0.88 2.26 -12.07
C GLN A 63 -0.86 1.61 -13.45
N GLU A 64 -0.65 2.40 -14.49
CA GLU A 64 -0.63 1.95 -15.88
C GLU A 64 0.61 1.13 -16.25
N VAL A 65 1.75 1.45 -15.65
CA VAL A 65 3.03 0.78 -15.92
C VAL A 65 3.24 -0.44 -15.01
N LEU A 66 2.90 -0.32 -13.73
CA LEU A 66 3.23 -1.32 -12.70
C LEU A 66 2.02 -2.12 -12.20
N GLY A 67 0.80 -1.72 -12.55
CA GLY A 67 -0.43 -2.33 -12.03
C GLY A 67 -0.62 -2.08 -10.53
N GLY A 68 -0.12 -0.95 -10.02
CA GLY A 68 -0.23 -0.55 -8.63
C GLY A 68 0.27 0.88 -8.43
N ARG A 69 0.13 1.40 -7.21
CA ARG A 69 0.50 2.78 -6.88
C ARG A 69 1.85 2.84 -6.19
N ILE A 70 2.70 3.77 -6.60
CA ILE A 70 3.95 4.06 -5.90
C ILE A 70 3.60 4.94 -4.68
N ALA A 71 3.91 4.46 -3.48
CA ALA A 71 3.74 5.25 -2.26
C ALA A 71 4.88 6.25 -2.07
N ALA A 72 6.12 5.83 -2.36
CA ALA A 72 7.30 6.68 -2.33
C ALA A 72 8.41 6.08 -3.20
N TYR A 73 9.33 6.91 -3.68
CA TYR A 73 10.46 6.48 -4.51
C TYR A 73 11.76 7.25 -4.24
N LYS A 74 12.88 6.64 -4.63
CA LYS A 74 14.21 7.23 -4.70
C LYS A 74 14.81 6.97 -6.06
N ILE A 75 15.67 7.89 -6.49
CA ILE A 75 16.42 7.80 -7.74
C ILE A 75 17.90 7.77 -7.39
N LEU A 76 18.65 6.91 -8.07
CA LEU A 76 20.10 6.85 -8.01
C LEU A 76 20.68 7.90 -8.95
N TRP A 77 20.95 9.08 -8.41
CA TRP A 77 21.59 10.16 -9.15
C TRP A 77 23.09 9.86 -9.37
N PRO A 78 23.78 10.61 -10.24
CA PRO A 78 25.23 10.46 -10.40
C PRO A 78 26.04 10.61 -9.11
N LYS A 79 25.50 11.31 -8.10
CA LYS A 79 26.12 11.47 -6.76
C LYS A 79 25.70 10.40 -5.75
N GLY A 80 24.95 9.38 -6.16
CA GLY A 80 24.39 8.35 -5.29
C GLY A 80 22.88 8.50 -5.07
N TRP A 81 22.34 7.68 -4.16
CA TRP A 81 20.92 7.69 -3.81
C TRP A 81 20.51 9.04 -3.23
N GLY A 82 19.37 9.58 -3.68
CA GLY A 82 18.78 10.74 -3.04
C GLY A 82 18.59 10.54 -1.53
N MET A 83 18.92 11.56 -0.74
CA MET A 83 18.77 11.52 0.72
C MET A 83 17.29 11.35 1.10
N THR A 84 16.40 12.09 0.45
CA THR A 84 14.96 12.11 0.69
C THR A 84 14.21 11.12 -0.19
N TRP A 85 13.14 10.55 0.35
CA TRP A 85 12.10 9.89 -0.43
C TRP A 85 11.22 10.94 -1.12
N TYR A 86 10.87 10.67 -2.37
CA TYR A 86 9.87 11.42 -3.11
C TYR A 86 8.51 10.73 -2.98
N VAL A 87 7.49 11.48 -2.59
CA VAL A 87 6.12 11.03 -2.42
C VAL A 87 5.29 11.67 -3.54
N PRO A 88 4.68 10.85 -4.41
CA PRO A 88 3.85 11.34 -5.51
C PRO A 88 2.80 12.38 -5.07
N GLY A 89 2.89 13.58 -5.63
CA GLY A 89 1.94 14.67 -5.41
C GLY A 89 2.22 15.52 -4.17
N VAL A 90 3.24 15.19 -3.39
CA VAL A 90 3.58 15.90 -2.15
C VAL A 90 4.87 16.69 -2.30
N ASN A 91 5.98 16.01 -2.60
CA ASN A 91 7.31 16.64 -2.69
C ASN A 91 8.10 16.20 -3.93
N ASP A 92 7.40 15.67 -4.94
CA ASP A 92 8.02 15.02 -6.08
C ASP A 92 7.97 15.83 -7.38
N LEU A 93 7.56 17.10 -7.33
CA LEU A 93 7.66 18.01 -8.47
C LEU A 93 9.14 18.26 -8.84
N ASP A 94 9.44 18.15 -10.12
CA ASP A 94 10.76 18.52 -10.65
C ASP A 94 10.85 20.03 -10.81
N LYS A 95 12.06 20.56 -10.63
CA LYS A 95 12.37 21.98 -10.90
C LYS A 95 12.53 22.26 -12.39
N ARG A 96 12.61 21.21 -13.22
CA ARG A 96 12.72 21.30 -14.68
C ARG A 96 11.36 21.07 -15.32
N TYR A 97 11.13 21.77 -16.42
CA TYR A 97 9.96 21.61 -17.28
C TYR A 97 10.24 20.61 -18.40
N ASN A 98 9.17 20.05 -18.97
CA ASN A 98 9.25 19.39 -20.27
C ASN A 98 9.53 20.43 -21.34
N VAL A 99 10.70 20.36 -21.98
CA VAL A 99 11.08 21.27 -23.07
C VAL A 99 11.02 20.50 -24.38
N TYR A 100 10.46 21.12 -25.42
CA TYR A 100 10.33 20.55 -26.75
C TYR A 100 11.65 19.93 -27.24
N GLY A 101 11.60 18.71 -27.78
CA GLY A 101 12.74 18.05 -28.43
C GLY A 101 13.80 17.41 -27.51
N ASN A 102 13.71 17.52 -26.18
CA ASN A 102 14.72 16.93 -25.25
C ASN A 102 14.37 15.53 -24.72
N SER A 103 13.39 14.89 -25.37
CA SER A 103 12.86 13.59 -24.98
C SER A 103 13.68 12.46 -25.58
N LEU A 104 14.02 11.46 -24.76
CA LEU A 104 14.56 10.18 -25.24
C LEU A 104 13.43 9.27 -25.78
N CYS A 105 12.19 9.74 -25.72
CA CYS A 105 10.99 8.92 -25.73
C CYS A 105 9.84 9.64 -26.48
N SER A 106 9.20 8.97 -27.45
CA SER A 106 8.06 9.54 -28.20
C SER A 106 6.73 9.41 -27.46
N TYR A 107 6.67 9.84 -26.18
CA TYR A 107 5.42 9.92 -25.43
C TYR A 107 4.91 11.35 -25.40
N GLU A 108 3.60 11.52 -25.57
CA GLU A 108 2.95 12.82 -25.63
C GLU A 108 3.19 13.61 -24.35
N LYS A 109 3.80 14.78 -24.50
CA LYS A 109 4.06 15.73 -23.43
C LYS A 109 3.67 17.09 -23.92
N LYS A 110 3.00 17.85 -23.06
CA LYS A 110 2.77 19.26 -23.30
C LYS A 110 4.09 20.01 -23.09
N ASP A 111 4.47 20.83 -24.05
CA ASP A 111 5.64 21.70 -23.90
C ASP A 111 5.47 22.69 -22.76
N ASN A 112 6.58 23.03 -22.12
CA ASN A 112 6.64 23.90 -20.94
C ASN A 112 5.74 23.44 -19.80
N SER A 113 5.45 22.14 -19.72
CA SER A 113 4.68 21.57 -18.61
C SER A 113 5.57 21.19 -17.44
N MET A 114 5.00 21.31 -16.24
CA MET A 114 5.56 20.72 -15.03
C MET A 114 5.63 19.20 -15.16
N ARG A 115 6.55 18.60 -14.42
CA ARG A 115 6.68 17.14 -14.33
C ARG A 115 7.07 16.71 -12.94
N ARG A 116 6.85 15.43 -12.65
CA ARG A 116 7.37 14.78 -11.45
C ARG A 116 8.79 14.27 -11.67
N LYS A 117 9.51 14.05 -10.58
CA LYS A 117 10.87 13.48 -10.59
C LYS A 117 10.91 12.04 -11.08
N TRP A 118 9.80 11.30 -11.07
CA TRP A 118 9.78 9.95 -11.65
C TRP A 118 10.04 9.93 -13.16
N ALA A 119 10.04 11.08 -13.85
CA ALA A 119 10.39 11.18 -15.26
C ALA A 119 11.86 10.80 -15.50
N TYR A 120 12.66 10.75 -14.44
CA TYR A 120 14.03 10.27 -14.46
C TYR A 120 14.15 8.74 -14.35
N PHE A 121 13.06 7.99 -14.17
CA PHE A 121 13.09 6.53 -14.21
C PHE A 121 13.58 6.00 -15.55
N THR A 122 13.41 6.76 -16.64
CA THR A 122 13.93 6.45 -17.97
C THR A 122 15.41 6.73 -18.15
N ARG A 123 16.07 7.33 -17.16
CA ARG A 123 17.49 7.73 -17.23
C ARG A 123 18.35 7.14 -16.13
N TYR A 124 17.75 6.83 -14.98
CA TYR A 124 18.48 6.40 -13.81
C TYR A 124 17.81 5.21 -13.13
N PRO A 125 18.60 4.29 -12.53
CA PRO A 125 18.08 3.29 -11.61
C PRO A 125 17.34 3.94 -10.45
N HIS A 126 16.38 3.21 -9.89
CA HIS A 126 15.48 3.74 -8.88
C HIS A 126 14.99 2.64 -7.95
N MET A 127 14.40 3.04 -6.84
CA MET A 127 13.67 2.12 -5.96
C MET A 127 12.36 2.78 -5.56
N TYR A 128 11.32 1.98 -5.34
CA TYR A 128 10.03 2.49 -4.91
C TYR A 128 9.29 1.49 -4.04
N ILE A 129 8.38 2.00 -3.22
CA ILE A 129 7.42 1.21 -2.46
C ILE A 129 6.17 1.08 -3.33
N LEU A 130 5.92 -0.12 -3.87
CA LEU A 130 4.78 -0.40 -4.73
C LEU A 130 3.66 -1.04 -3.93
N CYS A 131 2.50 -0.38 -3.91
CA CYS A 131 1.29 -0.84 -3.25
C CYS A 131 0.29 -1.37 -4.27
N LYS A 132 -0.14 -2.62 -4.10
CA LYS A 132 -1.14 -3.28 -4.96
C LYS A 132 -2.32 -3.76 -4.13
N HIS A 133 -3.54 -3.42 -4.54
CA HIS A 133 -4.72 -4.08 -4.00
C HIS A 133 -4.88 -5.47 -4.62
N ARG A 134 -5.53 -6.39 -3.88
CA ARG A 134 -5.82 -7.75 -4.37
C ARG A 134 -6.63 -7.74 -5.68
N GLU A 135 -7.42 -6.70 -5.90
CA GLU A 135 -8.30 -6.52 -7.06
C GLU A 135 -7.58 -6.00 -8.31
N ASP A 136 -6.39 -5.42 -8.14
CA ASP A 136 -5.55 -4.94 -9.24
C ASP A 136 -4.73 -6.07 -9.89
N ASN A 137 -4.91 -7.32 -9.43
CA ASN A 137 -4.33 -8.48 -10.08
C ASN A 137 -5.04 -8.71 -11.44
N PRO A 138 -4.34 -8.56 -12.59
CA PRO A 138 -4.94 -8.73 -13.91
C PRO A 138 -5.54 -10.13 -14.14
N ASN A 139 -5.08 -11.14 -13.39
CA ASN A 139 -5.64 -12.50 -13.45
C ASN A 139 -7.05 -12.60 -12.84
N ARG A 140 -7.42 -11.74 -11.89
CA ARG A 140 -8.77 -11.73 -11.26
C ARG A 140 -9.80 -10.98 -12.10
N ARG A 141 -9.39 -9.90 -12.78
CA ARG A 141 -10.28 -9.09 -13.64
C ARG A 141 -10.87 -9.86 -14.82
N ARG A 142 -10.24 -10.97 -15.24
CA ARG A 142 -10.77 -11.87 -16.29
C ARG A 142 -11.88 -12.79 -15.78
N GLN A 143 -11.95 -13.05 -14.48
CA GLN A 143 -12.91 -13.98 -13.89
C GLN A 143 -14.28 -13.33 -13.65
N THR A 144 -14.31 -12.04 -13.31
CA THR A 144 -15.55 -11.28 -13.05
C THR A 144 -16.27 -10.75 -14.30
N ARG A 145 -15.68 -10.86 -15.50
CA ARG A 145 -16.31 -10.44 -16.76
C ARG A 145 -16.99 -11.59 -17.53
N ARG A 146 -17.04 -12.79 -16.96
CA ARG A 146 -17.65 -13.99 -17.57
C ARG A 146 -18.79 -14.56 -16.73
N SER A 147 -19.33 -13.78 -15.80
CA SER A 147 -20.46 -14.16 -14.94
C SER A 147 -21.67 -13.31 -15.26
#